data_AF-A0A1C5FVA0-F1
#
_entry.id   AF-A0A1C5FVA0-F1
#
_cell.length_a   1.000
_cell.length_b   1.000
_cell.length_c   1.000
_cell.angle_alpha   90.00
_cell.angle_beta   90.00
_cell.angle_gamma   90.00
#
_symmetry.space_group_name_H-M   'P 1'
#
loop_
_entity.id
_entity.type
_entity.pdbx_description
1 polymer ?
#
loop_
_entity_poly.entity_id
_entity_poly.type
_entity_poly.pdbx_seq_one_letter_code
_entity_poly.pdbx_strand_id
1 'polypeptide(L)'
;AGAGPAPEPRRAALAAFGWAVVFTAMHVYWFAGGRFGLGDAPDVVPEATSTGDRIQGAVIVGMFAVGIVLPLALTRPWGRRIPRRAALFCLWTGAALVAVRGGAGLLDTALRSTGLAPHGLTGLTYEQITGDAHPSAYTIWSGVCVDAYFMLGGILYGLTALRLGRRARPGRPVTAD
;
A
#
# COMPACT_ATOMS: atom_id res chain seq x y z
N ALA A 1 -30.98 12.98 12.23
CA ALA A 1 -29.79 13.69 12.72
C ALA A 1 -28.66 13.52 11.71
N GLY A 2 -28.45 14.53 10.86
CA GLY A 2 -27.42 14.46 9.81
C GLY A 2 -26.03 14.42 10.42
N ALA A 3 -25.28 13.36 10.13
CA ALA A 3 -23.88 13.29 10.51
C ALA A 3 -23.13 14.38 9.74
N GLY A 4 -22.86 15.51 10.41
CA GLY A 4 -21.99 16.54 9.87
C GLY A 4 -20.66 15.95 9.41
N PRO A 5 -19.99 16.58 8.43
CA PRO A 5 -18.75 16.06 7.88
C PRO A 5 -17.72 15.80 9.00
N ALA A 6 -17.28 14.55 9.14
CA ALA A 6 -16.26 14.21 10.14
C ALA A 6 -15.01 15.11 9.97
N PRO A 7 -14.31 15.50 11.07
CA PRO A 7 -13.13 16.33 10.99
C PRO A 7 -12.10 15.78 10.00
N GLU A 8 -11.43 16.63 9.22
CA GLU A 8 -10.56 16.20 8.11
C GLU A 8 -9.53 15.10 8.46
N PRO A 9 -8.86 15.11 9.62
CA PRO A 9 -7.90 14.05 9.95
C PRO A 9 -8.57 12.70 10.22
N ARG A 10 -9.82 12.71 10.70
CA ARG A 10 -10.63 11.50 10.88
C ARG A 10 -11.03 10.91 9.52
N ARG A 11 -11.33 11.75 8.52
CA ARG A 11 -11.63 11.31 7.16
C ARG A 11 -10.44 10.61 6.50
N ALA A 12 -9.24 11.16 6.63
CA ALA A 12 -8.03 10.53 6.08
C ALA A 12 -7.75 9.16 6.71
N ALA A 13 -7.85 9.07 8.04
CA ALA A 13 -7.67 7.80 8.75
C ALA A 13 -8.75 6.76 8.37
N LEU A 14 -10.01 7.17 8.17
CA LEU A 14 -11.07 6.27 7.71
C LEU A 14 -10.87 5.81 6.26
N ALA A 15 -10.39 6.69 5.38
CA ALA A 15 -10.06 6.33 4.01
C ALA A 15 -8.90 5.33 3.96
N ALA A 16 -7.83 5.58 4.73
CA ALA A 16 -6.72 4.64 4.88
C ALA A 16 -7.16 3.30 5.47
N PHE A 17 -8.04 3.31 6.47
CA PHE A 17 -8.65 2.09 7.03
C PHE A 17 -9.45 1.32 5.98
N GLY A 18 -10.35 1.98 5.26
CA GLY A 18 -11.18 1.34 4.23
C GLY A 18 -10.33 0.72 3.13
N TRP A 19 -9.33 1.46 2.65
CA TRP A 19 -8.35 0.95 1.68
C TRP A 19 -7.60 -0.27 2.23
N ALA A 20 -7.10 -0.23 3.47
CA ALA A 20 -6.35 -1.32 4.08
C ALA A 20 -7.18 -2.60 4.23
N VAL A 21 -8.47 -2.47 4.55
CA VAL A 21 -9.41 -3.60 4.62
C VAL A 21 -9.58 -4.25 3.25
N VAL A 22 -9.88 -3.46 2.22
CA VAL A 22 -10.06 -3.98 0.84
C VAL A 22 -8.76 -4.59 0.32
N PHE A 23 -7.63 -3.91 0.56
CA PHE A 23 -6.30 -4.39 0.19
C PHE A 23 -6.01 -5.75 0.83
N THR A 24 -6.23 -5.89 2.13
CA THR A 24 -6.00 -7.15 2.85
C THR A 24 -6.95 -8.25 2.39
N ALA A 25 -8.24 -7.94 2.20
CA ALA A 25 -9.23 -8.91 1.73
C ALA A 25 -8.86 -9.47 0.34
N MET A 26 -8.37 -8.61 -0.56
CA MET A 26 -7.91 -9.04 -1.88
C MET A 26 -6.69 -9.97 -1.79
N HIS A 27 -5.72 -9.66 -0.93
CA HIS A 27 -4.55 -10.53 -0.72
C HIS A 27 -4.93 -11.87 -0.10
N VAL A 28 -5.89 -11.89 0.84
CA VAL A 28 -6.42 -13.15 1.39
C VAL A 28 -7.12 -13.96 0.30
N TYR A 29 -7.89 -13.31 -0.57
CA TYR A 29 -8.53 -13.96 -1.71
C TYR A 29 -7.49 -14.57 -2.68
N TRP A 30 -6.42 -13.85 -3.02
CA TRP A 30 -5.33 -14.37 -3.84
C TRP A 30 -4.59 -15.53 -3.17
N PHE A 31 -4.34 -15.44 -1.86
CA PHE A 31 -3.72 -16.51 -1.09
C PHE A 31 -4.60 -17.77 -1.02
N ALA A 32 -5.92 -17.61 -1.09
CA ALA A 32 -6.88 -18.71 -1.16
C ALA A 32 -7.02 -19.32 -2.58
N GLY A 33 -6.20 -18.88 -3.55
CA GLY A 33 -6.20 -19.37 -4.94
C GLY A 33 -7.07 -18.55 -5.89
N GLY A 34 -7.64 -17.44 -5.43
CA GLY A 34 -8.36 -16.50 -6.29
C GLY A 34 -7.44 -15.82 -7.31
N ARG A 35 -7.91 -15.63 -8.55
CA ARG A 35 -7.10 -15.03 -9.64
C ARG A 35 -7.65 -13.72 -10.20
N PHE A 36 -8.73 -13.22 -9.64
CA PHE A 36 -9.35 -11.97 -10.08
C PHE A 36 -8.35 -10.80 -9.99
N GLY A 37 -8.18 -10.06 -11.08
CA GLY A 37 -7.32 -8.87 -11.13
C GLY A 37 -5.82 -9.14 -11.21
N LEU A 38 -5.39 -10.40 -11.42
CA LEU A 38 -3.98 -10.77 -11.59
C LEU A 38 -3.59 -11.08 -13.04
N GLY A 39 -4.52 -11.05 -13.99
CA GLY A 39 -4.23 -11.50 -15.35
C GLY A 39 -4.42 -13.00 -15.56
N ASP A 40 -3.92 -13.49 -16.69
CA ASP A 40 -4.00 -14.87 -17.17
C ASP A 40 -2.63 -15.56 -17.27
N ALA A 41 -1.53 -14.88 -16.96
CA ALA A 41 -0.20 -15.45 -16.95
C ALA A 41 -0.02 -16.57 -15.89
N PRO A 42 0.85 -17.55 -16.12
CA PRO A 42 0.98 -18.72 -15.24
C PRO A 42 1.48 -18.37 -13.83
N ASP A 43 2.51 -17.54 -13.70
CA ASP A 43 3.29 -17.40 -12.45
C ASP A 43 3.03 -16.09 -11.69
N VAL A 44 1.79 -15.59 -11.70
CA VAL A 44 1.47 -14.28 -11.08
C VAL A 44 1.40 -14.29 -9.56
N VAL A 45 1.29 -15.46 -8.93
CA VAL A 45 1.27 -15.62 -7.47
C VAL A 45 2.47 -16.48 -7.06
N PRO A 46 3.43 -15.93 -6.30
CA PRO A 46 4.59 -16.71 -5.85
C PRO A 46 4.17 -17.84 -4.91
N GLU A 47 4.66 -19.05 -5.17
CA GLU A 47 4.48 -20.18 -4.26
C GLU A 47 5.46 -20.11 -3.09
N ALA A 48 4.96 -20.30 -1.87
CA ALA A 48 5.78 -20.33 -0.65
C ALA A 48 6.45 -21.70 -0.48
N THR A 49 7.57 -21.92 -1.16
CA THR A 49 8.25 -23.23 -1.17
C THR A 49 9.31 -23.35 -0.07
N SER A 50 9.87 -22.25 0.41
CA SER A 50 10.95 -22.24 1.40
C SER A 50 10.53 -21.75 2.79
N THR A 51 11.35 -22.03 3.81
CA THR A 51 11.18 -21.45 5.16
C THR A 51 11.28 -19.92 5.15
N GLY A 52 12.13 -19.37 4.26
CA GLY A 52 12.25 -17.92 4.07
C GLY A 52 10.93 -17.29 3.61
N ASP A 53 10.27 -17.91 2.63
CA ASP A 53 8.99 -17.42 2.09
C ASP A 53 7.89 -17.44 3.16
N ARG A 54 7.88 -18.45 4.02
CA ARG A 54 6.92 -18.53 5.15
C ARG A 54 7.15 -17.43 6.18
N ILE A 55 8.41 -17.15 6.53
CA ILE A 55 8.75 -16.04 7.44
C ILE A 55 8.33 -14.71 6.81
N GLN A 56 8.66 -14.49 5.54
CA GLN A 56 8.24 -13.31 4.80
C GLN A 56 6.72 -13.16 4.78
N GLY A 57 5.98 -14.24 4.51
CA GLY A 57 4.52 -14.27 4.55
C GLY A 57 3.97 -13.88 5.93
N ALA A 58 4.53 -14.43 7.01
CA ALA A 58 4.14 -14.08 8.37
C ALA A 58 4.38 -12.60 8.69
N VAL A 59 5.51 -12.04 8.25
CA VAL A 59 5.82 -10.61 8.38
C VAL A 59 4.79 -9.76 7.62
N ILE A 60 4.47 -10.12 6.38
CA ILE A 60 3.46 -9.42 5.56
C ILE A 60 2.09 -9.44 6.24
N VAL A 61 1.67 -10.59 6.79
CA VAL A 61 0.40 -10.70 7.54
C VAL A 61 0.41 -9.77 8.76
N GLY A 62 1.52 -9.73 9.51
CA GLY A 62 1.68 -8.78 10.62
C GLY A 62 1.58 -7.32 10.16
N MET A 63 2.16 -6.99 9.02
CA MET A 63 2.07 -5.65 8.42
C MET A 63 0.64 -5.29 8.01
N PHE A 64 -0.14 -6.24 7.47
CA PHE A 64 -1.57 -6.02 7.17
C PHE A 64 -2.37 -5.72 8.43
N ALA A 65 -2.13 -6.49 9.50
CA ALA A 65 -2.78 -6.25 10.78
C ALA A 65 -2.49 -4.83 11.31
N VAL A 66 -1.22 -4.40 11.28
CA VAL A 66 -0.84 -3.02 11.67
C VAL A 66 -1.49 -1.99 10.75
N GLY A 67 -1.46 -2.23 9.44
CA GLY A 67 -2.03 -1.34 8.41
C GLY A 67 -3.54 -1.12 8.57
N ILE A 68 -4.27 -2.12 9.08
CA ILE A 68 -5.71 -1.99 9.39
C ILE A 68 -5.92 -1.36 10.77
N VAL A 69 -5.26 -1.91 11.79
CA VAL A 69 -5.51 -1.56 13.19
C VAL A 69 -5.12 -0.12 13.49
N LEU A 70 -4.00 0.36 12.93
CA LEU A 70 -3.48 1.70 13.25
C LEU A 70 -4.41 2.83 12.75
N PRO A 71 -4.83 2.90 11.47
CA PRO A 71 -5.80 3.90 11.03
C PRO A 71 -7.12 3.82 11.79
N LEU A 72 -7.61 2.61 12.12
CA LEU A 72 -8.79 2.44 12.95
C LEU A 72 -8.58 3.02 14.35
N ALA A 73 -7.44 2.72 14.98
CA ALA A 73 -7.07 3.23 16.30
C ALA A 73 -7.14 4.75 16.36
N LEU A 74 -6.63 5.43 15.33
CA LEU A 74 -6.63 6.90 15.24
C LEU A 74 -8.04 7.52 15.20
N THR A 75 -9.07 6.72 14.92
CA THR A 75 -10.47 7.15 14.91
C THR A 75 -11.25 6.77 16.18
N ARG A 76 -10.63 6.01 17.09
CA ARG A 76 -11.28 5.43 18.27
C ARG A 76 -10.64 5.92 19.58
N PRO A 77 -11.38 5.95 20.69
CA PRO A 77 -10.86 6.43 21.97
C PRO A 77 -9.64 5.66 22.48
N TRP A 78 -9.59 4.34 22.26
CA TRP A 78 -8.49 3.49 22.71
C TRP A 78 -7.16 3.77 21.99
N GLY A 79 -7.20 4.34 20.78
CA GLY A 79 -5.99 4.72 20.05
C GLY A 79 -5.22 5.88 20.68
N ARG A 80 -5.81 6.60 21.64
CA ARG A 80 -5.10 7.62 22.44
C ARG A 80 -3.93 7.05 23.24
N ARG A 81 -3.89 5.73 23.45
CA ARG A 81 -2.78 5.02 24.13
C ARG A 81 -1.56 4.85 23.23
N ILE A 82 -1.70 4.96 21.91
CA ILE A 82 -0.59 4.75 20.98
C ILE A 82 0.32 5.99 21.00
N PRO A 83 1.62 5.85 21.30
CA PRO A 83 2.56 6.96 21.25
C PRO A 83 2.57 7.58 19.86
N ARG A 84 2.38 8.90 19.78
CA ARG A 84 2.28 9.60 18.50
C ARG A 84 3.48 9.38 17.58
N ARG A 85 4.70 9.32 18.15
CA ARG A 85 5.92 9.05 17.38
C ARG A 85 5.89 7.67 16.74
N ALA A 86 5.42 6.65 17.46
CA ALA A 86 5.23 5.30 16.92
C ALA A 86 4.18 5.28 15.81
N ALA A 87 3.03 5.95 16.00
CA ALA A 87 1.99 6.04 14.98
C ALA A 87 2.49 6.72 13.70
N LEU A 88 3.24 7.82 13.82
CA LEU A 88 3.84 8.51 12.68
C LEU A 88 4.89 7.65 11.98
N PHE A 89 5.75 6.97 12.74
CA PHE A 89 6.73 6.04 12.19
C PHE A 89 6.03 4.96 11.37
N CYS A 90 5.06 4.24 11.95
CA CYS A 90 4.33 3.19 11.25
C CYS A 90 3.59 3.69 10.01
N LEU A 91 2.95 4.87 10.07
CA LEU A 91 2.25 5.43 8.91
C LEU A 91 3.23 5.82 7.79
N TRP A 92 4.38 6.41 8.12
CA TRP A 92 5.38 6.77 7.11
C TRP A 92 6.08 5.55 6.53
N THR A 93 6.42 4.57 7.36
CA THR A 93 6.98 3.28 6.90
C THR A 93 5.98 2.57 6.00
N GLY A 94 4.71 2.46 6.41
CA GLY A 94 3.65 1.87 5.58
C GLY A 94 3.47 2.62 4.27
N ALA A 95 3.43 3.96 4.31
CA ALA A 95 3.32 4.80 3.13
C ALA A 95 4.48 4.58 2.15
N ALA A 96 5.72 4.59 2.65
CA ALA A 96 6.91 4.39 1.84
C ALA A 96 6.93 3.00 1.22
N LEU A 97 6.63 1.94 1.98
CA LEU A 97 6.66 0.56 1.49
C LEU A 97 5.70 0.35 0.32
N VAL A 98 4.43 0.75 0.45
CA VAL A 98 3.45 0.53 -0.62
C VAL A 98 3.64 1.50 -1.78
N ALA A 99 4.09 2.74 -1.51
CA ALA A 99 4.40 3.70 -2.58
C ALA A 99 5.62 3.26 -3.40
N VAL A 100 6.69 2.78 -2.76
CA VAL A 100 7.86 2.25 -3.47
C VAL A 100 7.47 1.01 -4.27
N ARG A 101 6.72 0.07 -3.69
CA ARG A 101 6.28 -1.14 -4.40
C ARG A 101 5.42 -0.81 -5.62
N GLY A 102 4.36 -0.02 -5.44
CA GLY A 102 3.46 0.34 -6.54
C GLY A 102 4.13 1.27 -7.56
N GLY A 103 4.85 2.28 -7.08
CA GLY A 103 5.56 3.23 -7.93
C GLY A 103 6.64 2.58 -8.78
N ALA A 104 7.40 1.64 -8.22
CA ALA A 104 8.39 0.87 -8.99
C ALA A 104 7.73 0.03 -10.09
N GLY A 105 6.59 -0.61 -9.83
CA GLY A 105 5.88 -1.39 -10.85
C GLY A 105 5.28 -0.54 -11.98
N LEU A 106 4.70 0.62 -11.65
CA LEU A 106 4.23 1.60 -12.64
C LEU A 106 5.40 2.12 -13.50
N LEU A 107 6.51 2.44 -12.87
CA LEU A 107 7.71 2.92 -13.56
C LEU A 107 8.31 1.84 -14.45
N ASP A 108 8.43 0.60 -13.96
CA ASP A 108 8.89 -0.56 -14.73
C ASP A 108 8.04 -0.78 -15.98
N THR A 109 6.71 -0.77 -15.82
CA THR A 109 5.78 -0.94 -16.94
C THR A 109 5.89 0.21 -17.96
N ALA A 110 6.04 1.45 -17.50
CA ALA A 110 6.22 2.61 -18.38
C ALA A 110 7.55 2.55 -19.16
N LEU A 111 8.63 2.12 -18.51
CA LEU A 111 9.94 1.97 -19.16
C LEU A 111 9.92 0.89 -20.26
N ARG A 112 9.20 -0.22 -20.02
CA ARG A 112 9.01 -1.28 -21.01
C ARG A 112 8.13 -0.81 -22.17
N SER A 113 7.00 -0.16 -21.89
CA SER A 113 6.04 0.26 -22.92
C SER A 113 6.55 1.38 -23.83
N THR A 114 7.44 2.22 -23.32
CA THR A 114 8.09 3.30 -24.11
C THR A 114 9.33 2.82 -24.88
N GLY A 115 9.81 1.60 -24.61
CA GLY A 115 11.04 1.07 -25.19
C GLY A 115 12.33 1.67 -24.61
N LEU A 116 12.25 2.53 -23.60
CA LEU A 116 13.41 3.13 -22.93
C LEU A 116 14.26 2.10 -22.18
N ALA A 117 13.63 1.11 -21.57
CA ALA A 117 14.30 -0.05 -20.98
C ALA A 117 13.48 -1.32 -21.23
N PRO A 118 13.78 -2.11 -22.27
CA PRO A 118 13.04 -3.32 -22.62
C PRO A 118 12.99 -4.37 -21.50
N HIS A 119 13.98 -4.37 -20.62
CA HIS A 119 14.08 -5.26 -19.46
C HIS A 119 13.67 -4.59 -18.13
N GLY A 120 13.07 -3.40 -18.19
CA GLY A 120 12.56 -2.69 -17.02
C GLY A 120 13.64 -2.29 -16.01
N LEU A 121 13.23 -2.07 -14.76
CA LEU A 121 14.09 -1.62 -13.65
C LEU A 121 15.01 -2.73 -13.11
N THR A 122 14.56 -3.98 -13.18
CA THR A 122 15.26 -5.13 -12.60
C THR A 122 16.16 -5.85 -13.58
N GLY A 123 16.05 -5.54 -14.88
CA GLY A 123 16.74 -6.28 -15.94
C GLY A 123 16.08 -7.63 -16.28
N LEU A 124 14.95 -7.97 -15.67
CA LEU A 124 14.23 -9.22 -15.93
C LEU A 124 13.32 -9.12 -17.15
N THR A 125 13.19 -10.21 -17.91
CA THR A 125 12.21 -10.33 -19.01
C THR A 125 10.80 -10.56 -18.47
N TYR A 126 9.77 -10.37 -19.31
CA TYR A 126 8.40 -10.73 -18.92
C TYR A 126 8.28 -12.22 -18.60
N GLU A 127 8.94 -13.08 -19.36
CA GLU A 127 8.98 -14.52 -19.11
C GLU A 127 9.48 -14.85 -17.70
N GLN A 128 10.51 -14.15 -17.21
CA GLN A 128 11.03 -14.33 -15.86
C GLN A 128 10.10 -13.78 -14.75
N ILE A 129 9.23 -12.83 -15.07
CA ILE A 129 8.36 -12.15 -14.10
C ILE A 129 6.98 -12.82 -14.03
N THR A 130 6.42 -13.19 -15.17
CA THR A 130 5.04 -13.67 -15.31
C THR A 130 4.96 -15.11 -15.81
N GLY A 131 6.09 -15.72 -16.19
CA GLY A 131 6.12 -17.05 -16.84
C GLY A 131 5.66 -17.04 -18.30
N ASP A 132 5.55 -15.85 -18.91
CA ASP A 132 5.11 -15.66 -20.30
C ASP A 132 5.95 -14.57 -21.00
N ALA A 133 6.53 -14.91 -22.15
CA ALA A 133 7.33 -13.96 -22.95
C ALA A 133 6.47 -12.86 -23.60
N HIS A 134 5.19 -13.14 -23.83
CA HIS A 134 4.24 -12.23 -24.49
C HIS A 134 2.95 -12.11 -23.68
N PRO A 135 3.02 -11.54 -22.47
CA PRO A 135 1.87 -11.45 -21.59
C PRO A 135 0.73 -10.70 -22.25
N SER A 136 -0.49 -11.19 -22.04
CA SER A 136 -1.69 -10.58 -22.59
C SER A 136 -1.86 -9.14 -22.12
N ALA A 137 -2.61 -8.34 -22.89
CA ALA A 137 -2.99 -6.99 -22.47
C ALA A 137 -3.73 -7.00 -21.12
N TYR A 138 -4.52 -8.05 -20.85
CA TYR A 138 -5.21 -8.21 -19.57
C TYR A 138 -4.22 -8.38 -18.41
N THR A 139 -3.16 -9.17 -18.57
CA THR A 139 -2.11 -9.32 -17.55
C THR A 139 -1.36 -8.01 -17.30
N ILE A 140 -1.00 -7.27 -18.35
CA ILE A 140 -0.29 -6.00 -18.22
C ILE A 140 -1.17 -4.97 -17.49
N TRP A 141 -2.41 -4.77 -17.94
CA TRP A 141 -3.32 -3.81 -17.32
C TRP A 141 -3.71 -4.20 -15.88
N SER A 142 -3.85 -5.50 -15.60
CA SER A 142 -4.05 -5.99 -14.24
C SER A 142 -2.89 -5.59 -13.33
N GLY A 143 -1.64 -5.80 -13.77
CA GLY A 143 -0.45 -5.36 -13.03
C GLY A 143 -0.44 -3.86 -12.76
N VAL A 144 -0.71 -3.03 -13.77
CA VAL A 144 -0.81 -1.57 -13.62
C VAL A 144 -1.89 -1.17 -12.61
N CYS A 145 -3.07 -1.80 -12.66
CA CYS A 145 -4.14 -1.53 -11.72
C CYS A 145 -3.77 -1.91 -10.28
N VAL A 146 -3.10 -3.06 -10.08
CA VAL A 146 -2.58 -3.47 -8.78
C VAL A 146 -1.57 -2.44 -8.28
N ASP A 147 -0.59 -2.06 -9.08
CA ASP A 147 0.45 -1.11 -8.71
C ASP A 147 -0.09 0.29 -8.38
N ALA A 148 -1.07 0.76 -9.15
CA ALA A 148 -1.80 1.99 -8.86
C ALA A 148 -2.56 1.90 -7.53
N TYR A 149 -3.12 0.74 -7.21
CA TYR A 149 -3.81 0.52 -5.94
C TYR A 149 -2.85 0.51 -4.74
N PHE A 150 -1.62 -0.01 -4.91
CA PHE A 150 -0.54 0.14 -3.93
C PHE A 150 -0.16 1.62 -3.72
N MET A 151 -0.02 2.39 -4.81
CA MET A 151 0.27 3.83 -4.76
C MET A 151 -0.83 4.62 -4.02
N LEU A 152 -2.09 4.27 -4.24
CA LEU A 152 -3.22 4.87 -3.50
C LEU A 152 -3.05 4.69 -1.99
N GLY A 153 -2.65 3.50 -1.53
CA GLY A 153 -2.34 3.25 -0.12
C GLY A 153 -1.24 4.15 0.43
N GLY A 154 -0.20 4.36 -0.37
CA GLY A 154 0.93 5.22 -0.02
C GLY A 154 0.49 6.66 0.22
N ILE A 155 -0.35 7.17 -0.69
CA ILE A 155 -0.97 8.49 -0.56
C ILE A 155 -1.85 8.56 0.68
N LEU A 156 -2.71 7.58 0.91
CA LEU A 156 -3.66 7.59 2.05
C LEU A 156 -2.95 7.54 3.41
N TYR A 157 -1.94 6.68 3.57
CA TYR A 157 -1.13 6.66 4.78
C TYR A 157 -0.29 7.94 4.95
N GLY A 158 0.32 8.45 3.87
CA GLY A 158 1.08 9.69 3.89
C GLY A 158 0.20 10.90 4.28
N LEU A 159 -0.99 11.03 3.70
CA LEU A 159 -1.96 12.07 4.07
C LEU A 159 -2.39 11.95 5.52
N THR A 160 -2.60 10.73 6.02
CA THR A 160 -2.92 10.48 7.43
C THR A 160 -1.77 10.91 8.34
N ALA A 161 -0.53 10.57 7.98
CA ALA A 161 0.67 10.96 8.71
C ALA A 161 0.87 12.48 8.73
N LEU A 162 0.70 13.14 7.59
CA LEU A 162 0.82 14.60 7.47
C LEU A 162 -0.21 15.32 8.34
N ARG A 163 -1.47 14.88 8.32
CA ARG A 163 -2.55 15.47 9.14
C ARG A 163 -2.34 15.23 10.63
N LEU A 164 -1.87 14.05 11.02
CA LEU A 164 -1.47 13.75 12.41
C LEU A 164 -0.24 14.60 12.81
N GLY A 165 0.66 14.84 11.86
CA GLY A 165 1.82 15.74 11.91
C GLY A 165 1.47 17.16 12.32
N ARG A 166 0.58 17.79 11.55
CA ARG A 166 0.18 19.20 11.68
C ARG A 166 -0.52 19.51 13.01
N ARG A 167 -1.31 18.57 13.55
CA ARG A 167 -1.99 18.73 14.85
C ARG A 167 -1.08 18.99 16.05
N ALA A 168 0.22 18.66 15.95
CA ALA A 168 1.16 18.80 17.07
C ALA A 168 2.12 20.00 16.95
N ARG A 169 1.91 20.89 15.98
CA ARG A 169 2.59 22.19 15.97
C ARG A 169 1.59 23.25 16.47
N PRO A 170 1.52 23.53 17.79
CA PRO A 170 0.98 24.80 18.25
C PRO A 170 1.80 25.93 17.61
N GLY A 171 1.15 27.00 17.18
CA GLY A 171 1.84 28.19 16.67
C GLY A 171 2.91 28.62 17.67
N ARG A 172 4.14 28.82 17.19
CA ARG A 172 5.19 29.46 17.96
C ARG A 172 4.63 30.84 18.38
N PRO A 173 4.62 31.20 19.68
CA PRO A 173 4.19 32.54 20.07
C PRO A 173 5.05 33.54 19.31
N VAL A 174 4.42 34.49 18.62
CA VAL A 174 5.10 35.67 18.12
C VAL A 174 5.53 36.42 19.37
N THR A 175 6.81 36.34 19.70
CA THR A 175 7.43 37.27 20.65
C THR A 175 7.36 38.64 19.97
N ALA A 176 6.42 39.47 20.44
CA ALA A 176 6.45 40.90 20.16
C ALA A 176 7.55 41.48 21.03
N ASP A 177 8.65 41.90 20.38
CA ASP A 177 9.60 42.87 20.92
C ASP A 177 9.21 44.26 20.42
#